data_AF-A0A1Z3U3X8-F1
#
_entry.id   AF-A0A1Z3U3X8-F1
#
_cell.length_a   1.000
_cell.length_b   1.000
_cell.length_c   1.000
_cell.angle_alpha   90.00
_cell.angle_beta   90.00
_cell.angle_gamma   90.00
#
_symmetry.space_group_name_H-M   'P 1'
#
loop_
_entity.id
_entity.type
_entity.pdbx_description
1 polymer ?
#
loop_
_entity_poly.entity_id
_entity_poly.type
_entity_poly.pdbx_seq_one_letter_code
_entity_poly.pdbx_strand_id
1 'polypeptide(L)'
;MNMNILLFIIIIILLQLLIGHLWHKAGMSRGVAIILCCLPLGIGLFLMQLFYYERRYPHWELDKAKKLPLKYIYLLTFVEFVALYICIFKM
;
A
#
# COMPACT_ATOMS: atom_id res chain seq x y z
N MET A 1 15.21 -13.75 -15.80
CA MET A 1 14.51 -12.49 -16.13
C MET A 1 12.99 -12.64 -16.26
N ASN A 2 12.45 -13.36 -17.25
CA ASN A 2 10.98 -13.49 -17.40
C ASN A 2 10.27 -14.12 -16.18
N MET A 3 10.83 -15.17 -15.60
CA MET A 3 10.25 -15.81 -14.40
C MET A 3 10.32 -14.92 -13.15
N ASN A 4 11.39 -14.13 -12.98
CA ASN A 4 11.55 -13.26 -11.82
C ASN A 4 10.58 -12.07 -11.90
N ILE A 5 10.36 -11.52 -13.10
CA ILE A 5 9.36 -10.48 -13.35
C ILE A 5 7.95 -11.03 -13.09
N LEU A 6 7.63 -12.24 -13.55
CA LEU A 6 6.34 -12.87 -13.28
C LEU A 6 6.11 -13.09 -11.78
N LEU A 7 7.13 -13.59 -11.07
CA LEU A 7 7.08 -13.75 -9.62
C LEU A 7 6.85 -12.41 -8.91
N PHE A 8 7.57 -11.37 -9.33
CA PHE A 8 7.39 -10.02 -8.79
C PHE A 8 5.97 -9.49 -8.99
N ILE A 9 5.39 -9.66 -10.19
CA ILE A 9 4.01 -9.26 -10.47
C ILE A 9 3.02 -9.97 -9.55
N ILE A 10 3.17 -11.29 -9.36
CA ILE A 10 2.29 -12.07 -8.46
C ILE A 10 2.40 -11.54 -7.03
N ILE A 11 3.62 -11.27 -6.55
CA ILE A 11 3.84 -10.72 -5.21
C ILE A 11 3.16 -9.35 -5.06
N ILE A 12 3.34 -8.45 -6.03
CA ILE A 12 2.71 -7.13 -6.01
C ILE A 12 1.18 -7.23 -5.99
N ILE A 13 0.59 -8.11 -6.80
CA ILE A 13 -0.87 -8.32 -6.80
C ILE A 13 -1.36 -8.75 -5.41
N LEU A 14 -0.69 -9.73 -4.79
CA LEU A 14 -1.07 -10.21 -3.46
C LEU A 14 -0.94 -9.12 -2.39
N LEU A 15 0.15 -8.34 -2.42
CA LEU A 15 0.37 -7.22 -1.50
C LEU A 15 -0.66 -6.11 -1.71
N GLN A 16 -1.01 -5.78 -2.95
CA GLN A 16 -2.02 -4.76 -3.25
C GLN A 16 -3.43 -5.17 -2.83
N LEU A 17 -3.78 -6.45 -2.96
CA LEU A 17 -5.06 -6.95 -2.44
C LEU A 17 -5.13 -6.81 -0.90
N LEU A 18 -4.05 -7.10 -0.19
CA LEU A 18 -3.96 -6.90 1.26
C LEU A 18 -4.03 -5.41 1.62
N ILE A 19 -3.30 -4.54 0.91
CA ILE A 19 -3.33 -3.09 1.10
C ILE A 19 -4.73 -2.52 0.86
N GLY A 20 -5.43 -2.96 -0.18
CA GLY A 20 -6.82 -2.61 -0.46
C GLY A 20 -7.78 -2.93 0.66
N HIS A 21 -7.67 -4.14 1.20
CA HIS A 21 -8.47 -4.55 2.35
C HIS A 21 -8.18 -3.68 3.58
N LEU A 22 -6.91 -3.36 3.81
CA LEU A 22 -6.51 -2.46 4.90
C LEU A 22 -6.99 -1.02 4.68
N TRP A 23 -7.02 -0.52 3.43
CA TRP A 23 -7.61 0.77 3.10
C TRP A 23 -9.08 0.85 3.48
N HIS A 24 -9.84 -0.20 3.17
CA HIS A 24 -11.24 -0.26 3.56
C HIS A 24 -11.40 -0.29 5.09
N LYS A 25 -10.57 -1.09 5.79
CA LYS A 25 -10.52 -1.09 7.27
C LYS A 25 -10.10 0.24 7.87
N ALA A 26 -9.27 1.03 7.18
CA ALA A 26 -8.86 2.36 7.60
C ALA A 26 -9.98 3.41 7.44
N GLY A 27 -11.15 3.01 6.91
CA GLY A 27 -12.33 3.85 6.74
C GLY A 27 -12.48 4.45 5.34
N MET A 28 -11.69 3.99 4.36
CA MET A 28 -11.89 4.40 2.96
C MET A 28 -13.10 3.69 2.36
N SER A 29 -13.82 4.40 1.49
CA SER A 29 -14.89 3.79 0.69
C SER A 29 -14.31 2.69 -0.19
N ARG A 30 -15.12 1.69 -0.55
CA ARG A 30 -14.66 0.58 -1.40
C ARG A 30 -14.12 1.06 -2.74
N GLY A 31 -14.76 2.06 -3.35
CA GLY A 31 -14.30 2.64 -4.62
C GLY A 31 -12.90 3.24 -4.49
N VAL A 32 -12.65 4.03 -3.44
CA VAL A 32 -11.31 4.59 -3.18
C VAL A 32 -10.30 3.47 -2.91
N ALA A 33 -10.65 2.48 -2.09
CA ALA A 33 -9.76 1.35 -1.81
C ALA A 33 -9.36 0.58 -3.09
N ILE A 34 -10.31 0.32 -4.00
CA ILE A 34 -10.05 -0.35 -5.29
C ILE A 34 -9.10 0.50 -6.16
N ILE A 35 -9.34 1.80 -6.25
CA ILE A 35 -8.44 2.70 -7.02
C ILE A 35 -7.03 2.66 -6.44
N LEU A 36 -6.89 2.68 -5.12
CA LEU A 36 -5.60 2.63 -4.44
C LEU A 36 -4.89 1.28 -4.63
N CYS A 37 -5.60 0.16 -4.73
CA CYS A 37 -5.01 -1.15 -5.09
C CYS A 37 -4.32 -1.13 -6.46
N CYS A 38 -4.80 -0.30 -7.38
CA CYS A 38 -4.23 -0.22 -8.73
C CYS A 38 -2.95 0.63 -8.78
N LEU A 39 -2.50 1.19 -7.64
CA LEU A 39 -1.37 2.10 -7.54
C LEU A 39 -0.28 1.50 -6.62
N PRO A 40 0.50 0.52 -7.14
CA PRO A 40 1.48 -0.21 -6.36
C PRO A 40 2.70 0.62 -5.97
N LEU A 41 3.61 -0.01 -5.22
CA LEU A 41 4.89 0.59 -4.82
C LEU A 41 4.70 1.88 -4.03
N GLY A 42 3.67 1.91 -3.18
CA GLY A 42 3.38 3.04 -2.32
C GLY A 42 2.79 4.28 -3.00
N ILE A 43 2.53 4.27 -4.31
CA ILE A 43 1.97 5.45 -5.00
C ILE A 43 0.60 5.82 -4.42
N GLY A 44 -0.29 4.84 -4.24
CA GLY A 44 -1.60 5.09 -3.62
C GLY A 44 -1.48 5.61 -2.18
N LEU A 45 -0.54 5.06 -1.41
CA LEU A 45 -0.26 5.51 -0.05
C LEU A 45 0.23 6.95 0.01
N PHE A 46 1.17 7.31 -0.86
CA PHE A 46 1.71 8.66 -0.95
C PHE A 46 0.62 9.69 -1.28
N LEU A 47 -0.24 9.40 -2.27
CA LEU A 47 -1.36 10.26 -2.62
C LEU A 47 -2.34 10.44 -1.45
N MET A 48 -2.63 9.35 -0.73
CA MET A 48 -3.49 9.42 0.44
C MET A 48 -2.86 10.23 1.59
N GLN A 49 -1.55 10.13 1.79
CA GLN A 49 -0.87 10.99 2.77
C GLN A 49 -1.05 12.46 2.42
N LEU A 50 -0.67 12.85 1.19
CA LEU A 50 -0.63 14.25 0.76
C LEU A 50 -2.02 14.89 0.67
N PHE A 51 -2.99 14.18 0.11
CA PHE A 51 -4.31 14.75 -0.21
C PHE A 51 -5.38 14.45 0.84
N TYR A 52 -5.23 13.39 1.65
CA TYR A 52 -6.23 13.01 2.64
C TYR A 52 -5.73 13.23 4.07
N TYR A 53 -4.65 12.56 4.47
CA TYR A 53 -4.26 12.50 5.88
C TYR A 53 -3.63 13.78 6.38
N GLU A 54 -2.64 14.34 5.69
CA GLU A 54 -1.96 15.55 6.16
C GLU A 54 -2.90 16.75 6.25
N ARG A 55 -3.87 16.84 5.33
CA ARG A 55 -4.87 17.91 5.31
C ARG A 55 -5.92 17.78 6.41
N ARG A 56 -6.36 16.55 6.72
CA ARG A 56 -7.43 16.31 7.71
C ARG A 56 -6.90 16.04 9.12
N TYR A 57 -5.67 15.57 9.23
CA TYR A 57 -5.02 15.16 10.47
C TYR A 57 -3.59 15.74 10.53
N PRO A 58 -3.43 17.08 10.59
CA PRO A 58 -2.12 17.73 10.55
C PRO A 58 -1.17 17.32 11.69
N HIS A 59 -1.71 16.85 12.82
CA HIS A 59 -0.94 16.31 13.95
C HIS A 59 -1.02 14.78 14.08
N TRP A 60 -1.52 14.08 13.06
CA TRP A 60 -1.64 12.62 13.05
C TRP A 60 -2.48 12.04 14.21
N GLU A 61 -3.43 12.83 14.70
CA GLU A 61 -4.41 12.45 15.71
C GLU A 61 -5.53 11.60 15.09
N LEU A 62 -5.15 10.39 14.67
CA LEU A 62 -6.06 9.38 14.13
C LEU A 62 -6.52 8.44 15.24
N ASP A 63 -7.81 8.08 15.21
CA ASP A 63 -8.35 7.00 16.02
C ASP A 63 -7.49 5.74 15.91
N LYS A 64 -7.27 5.04 17.02
CA LYS A 64 -6.45 3.82 17.05
C LYS A 64 -6.93 2.79 16.01
N ALA A 65 -8.24 2.72 15.77
CA ALA A 65 -8.86 1.83 14.78
C ALA A 65 -8.41 2.12 13.33
N LYS A 66 -8.09 3.37 12.99
CA LYS A 66 -7.59 3.78 11.66
C LYS A 66 -6.07 3.77 11.58
N LYS A 67 -5.40 4.07 12.70
CA LYS A 67 -3.94 4.16 12.78
C LYS A 67 -3.25 2.81 12.59
N LEU A 68 -3.83 1.73 13.11
CA LEU A 68 -3.23 0.39 13.02
C LEU A 68 -3.24 -0.16 11.57
N PRO A 69 -4.36 -0.16 10.82
CA PRO A 69 -4.34 -0.54 9.41
C PRO A 69 -3.34 0.27 8.59
N LEU A 70 -3.26 1.58 8.83
CA LEU A 70 -2.37 2.46 8.10
C LEU A 70 -0.88 2.10 8.34
N LYS A 71 -0.49 1.75 9.57
CA LYS A 71 0.86 1.23 9.85
C LYS A 71 1.19 -0.04 9.06
N TYR A 72 0.23 -0.96 8.95
CA TYR A 72 0.42 -2.17 8.15
C TYR A 72 0.54 -1.86 6.66
N ILE A 73 -0.18 -0.85 6.14
CA ILE A 73 -0.03 -0.43 4.75
C ILE A 73 1.41 0.05 4.48
N TYR A 74 2.00 0.89 5.35
CA TYR A 74 3.41 1.28 5.21
C TYR A 74 4.35 0.07 5.21
N LEU A 75 4.12 -0.89 6.12
CA LEU A 75 4.95 -2.09 6.21
C LEU A 75 4.84 -2.94 4.94
N LEU A 76 3.63 -3.14 4.41
CA LEU A 76 3.43 -3.89 3.18
C LEU A 76 4.06 -3.19 1.98
N THR A 77 3.94 -1.86 1.89
CA THR A 77 4.64 -1.06 0.86
C THR A 77 6.15 -1.23 0.96
N PHE A 78 6.73 -1.24 2.16
CA PHE A 78 8.16 -1.55 2.32
C PHE A 78 8.49 -2.95 1.77
N VAL A 79 7.65 -3.95 2.04
CA VAL A 79 7.82 -5.31 1.49
C VAL A 79 7.73 -5.32 -0.04
N GLU A 80 6.91 -4.48 -0.67
CA GLU A 80 6.88 -4.33 -2.13
C GLU A 80 8.25 -3.89 -2.69
N PHE A 81 8.91 -2.94 -2.03
CA PHE A 81 10.25 -2.48 -2.45
C PHE A 81 11.33 -3.53 -2.19
N VAL A 82 11.24 -4.29 -1.09
CA VAL A 82 12.13 -5.43 -0.85
C VAL A 82 11.95 -6.49 -1.95
N ALA A 83 10.70 -6.79 -2.33
CA ALA A 83 10.40 -7.72 -3.41
C ALA A 83 10.95 -7.23 -4.76
N LEU A 84 10.81 -5.93 -5.06
CA LEU A 84 11.38 -5.31 -6.25
C LEU A 84 12.89 -5.50 -6.30
N TYR A 85 13.57 -5.16 -5.20
CA TYR A 85 15.03 -5.30 -5.12
C TYR A 85 15.49 -6.75 -5.33
N ILE A 86 14.86 -7.69 -4.64
CA ILE A 86 15.23 -9.11 -4.73
C ILE A 86 14.96 -9.66 -6.13
N CYS A 87 13.76 -9.46 -6.66
CA CYS A 87 13.33 -10.12 -7.90
C CYS A 87 13.92 -9.48 -9.16
N ILE A 88 14.23 -8.19 -9.14
CA ILE A 88 14.71 -7.48 -10.34
C ILE A 88 16.22 -7.24 -10.32
N PHE A 89 16.80 -6.93 -9.16
CA PHE A 89 18.19 -6.48 -9.07
C PHE A 89 19.15 -7.52 -8.50
N LYS A 90 18.67 -8.49 -7.72
CA LYS A 90 19.52 -9.50 -7.07
C LYS A 90 19.43 -10.88 -7.71
N MET A 91 18.23 -11.35 -8.06
CA MET A 91 17.97 -12.66 -8.68
C MET A 91 17.93 -12.59 -10.20
#